data_AF-A0A5C6SQD1-F1
#
_entry.id   AF-A0A5C6SQD1-F1
#
_cell.length_a   1.000
_cell.length_b   1.000
_cell.length_c   1.000
_cell.angle_alpha   90.00
_cell.angle_beta   90.00
_cell.angle_gamma   90.00
#
_symmetry.space_group_name_H-M   'P 1'
#
loop_
_entity.id
_entity.type
_entity.pdbx_description
1 polymer ?
#
loop_
_entity_poly.entity_id
_entity_poly.type
_entity_poly.pdbx_seq_one_letter_code
_entity_poly.pdbx_strand_id
1 'polypeptide(L)'
;IGYRRHLERNDIWTVTDARLMDTLQPSLHAAFRKRVLARNRLPLLWALYEVFKFGFWLGAVSQFVVSTPQVMTPFTLRFLIEWVQHVYPDGHDTRGSTPVAAGIGYVLGIAVLQMLQTFASSQFYYQGMLLSGQTRSVLIAMTFMTYATRPLVASRNRINIVTDQRVTLTQETLQSIRFAKYFGWEGFFQDRLGNIRASET
;
A
#
# COMPACT_ATOMS: atom_id res chain seq x y z
N ILE A 1 25.78 14.22 -5.54
CA ILE A 1 25.20 14.82 -6.77
C ILE A 1 24.31 16.01 -6.42
N GLY A 2 23.31 15.85 -5.54
CA GLY A 2 22.39 16.95 -5.17
C GLY A 2 22.99 18.19 -4.50
N TYR A 3 24.21 18.13 -3.94
CA TYR A 3 24.90 19.32 -3.39
C TYR A 3 25.45 20.25 -4.49
N ARG A 4 25.80 19.71 -5.68
CA ARG A 4 26.47 20.45 -6.76
C ARG A 4 25.52 20.91 -7.87
N ARG A 5 24.38 20.24 -8.04
CA ARG A 5 23.35 20.58 -9.03
C ARG A 5 21.98 20.16 -8.54
N HIS A 6 20.92 20.80 -9.04
CA HIS A 6 19.55 20.32 -8.82
C HIS A 6 19.39 18.90 -9.37
N LEU A 7 18.65 18.08 -8.63
CA LEU A 7 18.40 16.69 -9.01
C LEU A 7 17.42 16.65 -10.18
N GLU A 8 17.78 15.93 -11.23
CA GLU A 8 16.91 15.65 -12.36
C GLU A 8 16.22 14.29 -12.18
N ARG A 9 15.12 14.08 -12.89
CA ARG A 9 14.34 12.83 -12.77
C ARG A 9 15.13 11.58 -13.13
N ASN A 10 16.17 11.68 -13.97
CA ASN A 10 17.02 10.54 -14.32
C ASN A 10 18.04 10.18 -13.22
N ASP A 11 18.29 11.07 -12.25
CA ASP A 11 19.25 10.83 -11.17
C ASP A 11 18.64 10.01 -10.01
N ILE A 12 17.33 9.74 -10.04
CA ILE A 12 16.66 8.95 -9.00
C ILE A 12 16.75 7.45 -9.32
N TRP A 13 17.02 6.68 -8.29
CA TRP A 13 17.07 5.23 -8.36
C TRP A 13 15.67 4.65 -8.58
N THR A 14 15.60 3.58 -9.36
CA THR A 14 14.37 2.80 -9.52
C THR A 14 14.07 2.01 -8.25
N VAL A 15 12.78 1.80 -8.01
CA VAL A 15 12.31 1.01 -6.87
C VAL A 15 12.65 -0.46 -7.11
N THR A 16 13.12 -1.17 -6.08
CA THR A 16 13.37 -2.62 -6.13
C THR A 16 12.13 -3.38 -6.58
N ASP A 17 12.31 -4.42 -7.40
CA ASP A 17 11.24 -5.23 -8.01
C ASP A 17 10.21 -5.78 -7.01
N ALA A 18 10.66 -6.13 -5.80
CA ALA A 18 9.80 -6.61 -4.72
C ALA A 18 8.80 -5.56 -4.20
N ARG A 19 9.03 -4.28 -4.49
CA ARG A 19 8.20 -3.13 -4.08
C ARG A 19 7.52 -2.44 -5.27
N LEU A 20 7.69 -2.98 -6.46
CA LEU A 20 7.11 -2.45 -7.70
C LEU A 20 5.58 -2.66 -7.69
N MET A 21 4.84 -1.70 -8.24
CA MET A 21 3.38 -1.83 -8.33
C MET A 21 2.96 -3.04 -9.18
N ASP A 22 3.76 -3.39 -10.18
CA ASP A 22 3.51 -4.51 -11.08
C ASP A 22 3.49 -5.86 -10.34
N THR A 23 4.16 -5.98 -9.19
CA THR A 23 4.16 -7.19 -8.37
C THR A 23 3.15 -7.09 -7.21
N LEU A 24 3.02 -5.92 -6.60
CA LEU A 24 2.11 -5.69 -5.47
C LEU A 24 0.63 -5.69 -5.86
N GLN A 25 0.27 -5.05 -6.98
CA GLN A 25 -1.10 -4.95 -7.46
C GLN A 25 -1.74 -6.31 -7.76
N PRO A 26 -1.15 -7.22 -8.56
CA PRO A 26 -1.75 -8.52 -8.83
C PRO A 26 -1.87 -9.39 -7.57
N SER A 27 -0.88 -9.31 -6.68
CA SER A 27 -0.88 -10.02 -5.40
C SER A 27 -2.06 -9.59 -4.52
N LEU A 28 -2.30 -8.27 -4.39
CA LEU A 28 -3.43 -7.74 -3.64
C LEU A 28 -4.77 -8.10 -4.30
N HIS A 29 -4.87 -7.97 -5.64
CA HIS A 29 -6.09 -8.33 -6.36
C HIS A 29 -6.46 -9.81 -6.19
N ALA A 30 -5.47 -10.72 -6.24
CA ALA A 30 -5.68 -12.14 -6.00
C ALA A 30 -6.16 -12.41 -4.57
N ALA A 31 -5.50 -11.81 -3.58
CA ALA A 31 -5.87 -11.92 -2.16
C ALA A 31 -7.26 -11.35 -1.86
N PHE A 32 -7.64 -10.26 -2.54
CA PHE A 32 -8.96 -9.64 -2.45
C PHE A 32 -10.04 -10.53 -3.06
N ARG A 33 -9.84 -11.01 -4.30
CA ARG A 33 -10.79 -11.87 -5.00
C ARG A 33 -11.07 -13.16 -4.22
N LYS A 34 -10.04 -13.78 -3.67
CA LYS A 34 -10.16 -14.94 -2.78
C LYS A 34 -11.12 -14.69 -1.61
N ARG A 35 -11.08 -13.49 -1.03
CA ARG A 35 -11.91 -13.12 0.14
C ARG A 35 -13.31 -12.66 -0.21
N VAL A 36 -13.49 -12.06 -1.38
CA VAL A 36 -14.82 -11.76 -1.93
C VAL A 36 -15.57 -13.07 -2.18
N LEU A 37 -14.91 -14.07 -2.75
CA LEU A 37 -15.49 -15.41 -2.95
C LEU A 37 -15.81 -16.11 -1.63
N ALA A 38 -14.95 -15.96 -0.62
CA ALA A 38 -15.18 -16.49 0.73
C ALA A 38 -16.28 -15.73 1.53
N ARG A 39 -16.91 -14.70 0.94
CA ARG A 39 -17.97 -13.89 1.55
C ARG A 39 -17.60 -13.31 2.93
N ASN A 40 -16.33 -12.95 3.10
CA ASN A 40 -15.85 -12.32 4.33
C ASN A 40 -16.44 -10.90 4.50
N ARG A 41 -16.65 -10.49 5.76
CA ARG A 41 -17.20 -9.15 6.08
C ARG A 41 -16.31 -7.99 5.64
N LEU A 42 -14.99 -8.16 5.71
CA LEU A 42 -14.00 -7.12 5.42
C LEU A 42 -12.90 -7.65 4.46
N PRO A 43 -13.24 -7.94 3.19
CA PRO A 43 -12.35 -8.65 2.27
C PRO A 43 -11.11 -7.82 1.90
N LEU A 44 -11.23 -6.49 1.82
CA LEU A 44 -10.13 -5.58 1.47
C LEU A 44 -9.08 -5.47 2.59
N LEU A 45 -9.52 -5.19 3.83
CA LEU A 45 -8.61 -5.03 4.96
C LEU A 45 -7.80 -6.30 5.21
N TRP A 46 -8.44 -7.46 5.12
CA TRP A 46 -7.76 -8.74 5.28
C TRP A 46 -6.80 -9.08 4.12
N ALA A 47 -7.13 -8.66 2.89
CA ALA A 47 -6.21 -8.81 1.77
C ALA A 47 -4.98 -7.91 1.92
N LEU A 48 -5.18 -6.67 2.35
CA LEU A 48 -4.12 -5.71 2.62
C LEU A 48 -3.19 -6.21 3.73
N TYR A 49 -3.77 -6.69 4.84
CA TYR A 49 -3.01 -7.25 5.94
C TYR A 49 -2.15 -8.44 5.50
N GLU A 50 -2.66 -9.35 4.67
CA GLU A 50 -1.88 -10.51 4.20
C GLU A 50 -0.65 -10.11 3.38
N VAL A 51 -0.79 -9.12 2.49
CA VAL A 51 0.30 -8.62 1.65
C VAL A 51 1.36 -7.90 2.48
N PHE A 52 0.93 -7.14 3.49
CA PHE A 52 1.81 -6.25 4.25
C PHE A 52 2.16 -6.72 5.67
N LYS A 53 1.74 -7.94 6.07
CA LYS A 53 1.89 -8.45 7.44
C LYS A 53 3.33 -8.37 7.98
N PHE A 54 4.32 -8.65 7.14
CA PHE A 54 5.71 -8.69 7.59
C PHE A 54 6.22 -7.29 7.97
N GLY A 55 5.97 -6.29 7.11
CA GLY A 55 6.33 -4.90 7.39
C GLY A 55 5.55 -4.34 8.58
N PHE A 56 4.27 -4.72 8.72
CA PHE A 56 3.43 -4.31 9.84
C PHE A 56 3.97 -4.83 11.18
N TRP A 57 4.26 -6.14 11.27
CA TRP A 57 4.79 -6.73 12.49
C TRP A 57 6.20 -6.25 12.83
N LEU A 58 7.07 -6.07 11.83
CA LEU A 58 8.40 -5.51 12.06
C LEU A 58 8.33 -4.09 12.63
N GLY A 59 7.40 -3.26 12.14
CA GLY A 59 7.14 -1.93 12.68
C GLY A 59 6.52 -1.95 14.08
N ALA A 60 5.62 -2.91 14.36
CA ALA A 60 5.03 -3.06 15.68
C ALA A 60 6.07 -3.47 16.73
N VAL A 61 6.96 -4.42 16.38
CA VAL A 61 8.06 -4.85 17.25
C VAL A 61 9.04 -3.70 17.48
N SER A 62 9.42 -2.95 16.44
CA SER A 62 10.32 -1.81 16.64
C SER A 62 9.69 -0.71 17.49
N GLN A 63 8.38 -0.46 17.36
CA GLN A 63 7.68 0.50 18.21
C GLN A 63 7.66 0.09 19.69
N PHE A 64 7.52 -1.21 19.96
CA PHE A 64 7.61 -1.74 21.31
C PHE A 64 9.02 -1.56 21.91
N VAL A 65 10.05 -1.71 21.08
CA VAL A 65 11.44 -1.46 21.49
C VAL A 65 11.68 0.04 21.72
N VAL A 66 10.99 0.95 21.01
CA VAL A 66 11.07 2.40 21.25
C VAL A 66 10.36 2.82 22.54
N SER A 67 9.19 2.23 22.83
CA SER A 67 8.40 2.59 24.01
C SER A 67 9.09 2.20 25.32
N THR A 68 9.93 1.15 25.30
CA THR A 68 10.62 0.68 26.52
C THR A 68 11.62 1.73 27.06
N PRO A 69 12.64 2.20 26.31
CA PRO A 69 13.51 3.29 26.74
C PRO A 69 12.77 4.59 27.02
N GLN A 70 11.72 4.91 26.24
CA GLN A 70 10.91 6.11 26.46
C GLN A 70 10.30 6.15 27.88
N VAL A 71 9.86 4.99 28.37
CA VAL A 71 9.33 4.85 29.74
C VAL A 71 10.47 4.83 30.77
N MET A 72 11.64 4.27 30.45
CA MET A 72 12.80 4.21 31.36
C MET A 72 13.47 5.57 31.62
N THR A 73 13.39 6.52 30.69
CA THR A 73 13.97 7.86 30.84
C THR A 73 13.49 8.60 32.11
N PRO A 74 12.17 8.76 32.36
CA PRO A 74 11.70 9.40 33.59
C PRO A 74 12.00 8.61 34.86
N PHE A 75 12.14 7.27 34.79
CA PHE A 75 12.55 6.46 35.95
C PHE A 75 14.01 6.74 36.34
N THR A 76 14.91 6.77 35.36
CA THR A 76 16.34 7.05 35.60
C THR A 76 16.55 8.48 36.10
N LEU A 77 15.75 9.42 35.61
CA LEU A 77 15.74 10.79 36.10
C LEU A 77 15.33 10.88 37.58
N ARG A 78 14.37 10.07 38.04
CA ARG A 78 13.99 10.04 39.46
C ARG A 78 15.13 9.55 40.35
N PHE A 79 15.82 8.48 39.95
CA PHE A 79 16.99 7.98 40.70
C PHE A 79 18.12 9.00 40.75
N LEU A 80 18.31 9.77 39.69
CA LEU A 80 19.27 10.88 39.68
C LEU A 80 18.87 11.97 40.70
N ILE A 81 17.59 12.35 40.75
CA ILE A 81 17.10 13.36 41.71
C ILE A 81 17.27 12.87 43.15
N GLU A 82 16.88 11.62 43.44
CA GLU A 82 17.03 11.02 44.76
C GLU A 82 18.50 10.98 45.20
N TRP A 83 19.40 10.63 44.27
CA TRP A 83 20.83 10.68 44.53
C TRP A 83 21.32 12.11 44.84
N VAL A 84 20.90 13.12 44.06
CA VAL A 84 21.27 14.52 44.32
C VAL A 84 20.77 14.97 45.70
N GLN A 85 19.54 14.64 46.06
CA GLN A 85 18.95 14.97 47.37
C GLN A 85 19.70 14.29 48.51
N HIS A 86 20.17 13.06 48.32
CA HIS A 86 20.92 12.32 49.34
C HIS A 86 22.36 12.84 49.54
N VAL A 87 23.01 13.32 48.48
CA VAL A 87 24.38 13.90 48.56
C VAL A 87 24.37 15.31 49.17
N TYR A 88 23.30 16.08 48.91
CA TYR A 88 23.15 17.47 49.33
C TYR A 88 21.89 17.71 50.19
N PRO A 89 21.75 17.07 51.37
CA PRO A 89 20.53 17.17 52.18
C PRO A 89 20.23 18.59 52.68
N ASP A 90 21.25 19.38 53.03
CA ASP A 90 21.13 20.76 53.55
C ASP A 90 21.91 21.79 52.71
N GLY A 91 22.21 21.48 51.45
CA GLY A 91 23.05 22.33 50.58
C GLY A 91 24.54 22.36 50.93
N HIS A 92 24.97 21.58 51.94
CA HIS A 92 26.37 21.38 52.29
C HIS A 92 26.94 20.09 51.69
N ASP A 93 28.18 20.17 51.24
CA ASP A 93 28.87 19.15 50.45
C ASP A 93 29.35 17.99 51.35
N THR A 94 28.52 16.98 51.55
CA THR A 94 28.83 15.83 52.42
C THR A 94 29.51 14.71 51.62
N ARG A 95 30.63 15.05 50.95
CA ARG A 95 31.39 14.15 50.03
C ARG A 95 31.95 12.88 50.68
N GLY A 96 31.91 12.76 52.01
CA GLY A 96 32.47 11.63 52.74
C GLY A 96 31.69 10.32 52.65
N SER A 97 30.39 10.36 52.29
CA SER A 97 29.50 9.19 52.49
C SER A 97 29.02 8.51 51.20
N THR A 98 29.12 9.15 50.03
CA THR A 98 28.64 8.55 48.77
C THR A 98 29.58 8.77 47.59
N PRO A 99 29.78 7.74 46.73
CA PRO A 99 30.66 7.86 45.58
C PRO A 99 30.02 8.73 44.48
N VAL A 100 30.72 9.79 44.07
CA VAL A 100 30.37 10.66 42.91
C VAL A 100 30.16 9.86 41.62
N ALA A 101 30.81 8.69 41.52
CA ALA A 101 30.68 7.76 40.40
C ALA A 101 29.22 7.30 40.16
N ALA A 102 28.37 7.24 41.20
CA ALA A 102 26.97 6.86 41.05
C ALA A 102 26.16 7.90 40.24
N GLY A 103 26.36 9.21 40.52
CA GLY A 103 25.71 10.29 39.77
C GLY A 103 26.14 10.33 38.29
N ILE A 104 27.44 10.15 38.03
CA ILE A 104 27.99 10.05 36.66
C ILE A 104 27.38 8.84 35.93
N GLY A 105 27.22 7.72 36.62
CA GLY A 105 26.58 6.50 36.09
C GLY A 105 25.15 6.74 35.64
N TYR A 106 24.32 7.46 36.41
CA TYR A 106 22.95 7.77 36.02
C TYR A 106 22.87 8.65 34.77
N VAL A 107 23.70 9.70 34.68
CA VAL A 107 23.72 10.60 33.51
C VAL A 107 24.20 9.88 32.25
N LEU A 108 25.26 9.06 32.37
CA LEU A 108 25.72 8.21 31.26
C LEU A 108 24.67 7.17 30.87
N GLY A 109 23.96 6.60 31.84
CA GLY A 109 22.85 5.68 31.60
C GLY A 109 21.73 6.33 30.80
N ILE A 110 21.32 7.55 31.17
CA ILE A 110 20.33 8.34 30.42
C ILE A 110 20.82 8.61 28.99
N ALA A 111 22.08 9.00 28.83
CA ALA A 111 22.65 9.26 27.50
C ALA A 111 22.63 8.01 26.61
N VAL A 112 22.99 6.85 27.15
CA VAL A 112 22.94 5.56 26.44
C VAL A 112 21.51 5.17 26.09
N LEU A 113 20.57 5.31 27.03
CA LEU A 113 19.14 5.08 26.79
C LEU A 113 18.61 5.99 25.67
N GLN A 114 19.02 7.26 25.66
CA GLN A 114 18.63 8.24 24.65
C GLN A 114 19.18 7.90 23.26
N MET A 115 20.44 7.46 23.18
CA MET A 115 21.05 7.02 21.91
C MET A 115 20.33 5.79 21.34
N LEU A 116 20.04 4.81 22.20
CA LEU A 116 19.33 3.59 21.81
C LEU A 116 17.90 3.90 21.36
N GLN A 117 17.21 4.80 22.07
CA GLN A 117 15.88 5.27 21.69
C GLN A 117 15.88 5.91 20.29
N THR A 118 16.84 6.80 20.01
CA THR A 118 16.92 7.50 18.71
C THR A 118 17.17 6.53 17.56
N PHE A 119 18.05 5.56 17.74
CA PHE A 119 18.31 4.54 16.73
C PHE A 119 17.06 3.69 16.43
N ALA A 120 16.39 3.19 17.49
CA ALA A 120 15.17 2.41 17.34
C ALA A 120 14.04 3.22 16.68
N SER A 121 13.92 4.52 17.02
CA SER A 121 12.93 5.42 16.44
C SER A 121 13.20 5.67 14.95
N SER A 122 14.47 5.81 14.55
CA SER A 122 14.85 5.97 13.15
C SER A 122 14.41 4.77 12.29
N GLN A 123 14.64 3.55 12.79
CA GLN A 123 14.18 2.33 12.12
C GLN A 123 12.65 2.29 12.01
N PHE A 124 11.92 2.67 13.07
CA PHE A 124 10.46 2.73 13.03
C PHE A 124 9.95 3.72 11.97
N TYR A 125 10.51 4.93 11.91
CA TYR A 125 10.11 5.92 10.91
C TYR A 125 10.36 5.44 9.47
N TYR A 126 11.51 4.80 9.22
CA TYR A 126 11.82 4.23 7.90
C TYR A 126 10.79 3.17 7.48
N GLN A 127 10.49 2.21 8.36
CA GLN A 127 9.51 1.16 8.07
C GLN A 127 8.09 1.73 7.91
N GLY A 128 7.69 2.67 8.76
CA GLY A 128 6.38 3.32 8.69
C GLY A 128 6.17 4.13 7.41
N MET A 129 7.18 4.88 6.98
CA MET A 129 7.12 5.67 5.75
C MET A 129 7.05 4.76 4.51
N LEU A 130 7.84 3.69 4.47
CA LEU A 130 7.81 2.73 3.36
C LEU A 130 6.47 2.00 3.24
N LEU A 131 5.98 1.45 4.35
CA LEU A 131 4.73 0.69 4.38
C LEU A 131 3.54 1.56 3.97
N SER A 132 3.47 2.79 4.48
CA SER A 132 2.39 3.73 4.14
C SER A 132 2.44 4.15 2.67
N GLY A 133 3.65 4.38 2.12
CA GLY A 133 3.84 4.66 0.70
C GLY A 133 3.31 3.53 -0.19
N GLN A 134 3.77 2.30 0.04
CA GLN A 134 3.34 1.13 -0.74
C GLN A 134 1.83 0.91 -0.64
N THR A 135 1.26 1.02 0.57
CA THR A 135 -0.17 0.87 0.81
C THR A 135 -0.97 1.89 -0.01
N ARG A 136 -0.59 3.17 0.04
CA ARG A 136 -1.28 4.24 -0.70
C ARG A 136 -1.21 4.01 -2.21
N SER A 137 -0.04 3.69 -2.74
CA SER A 137 0.16 3.46 -4.17
C SER A 137 -0.72 2.32 -4.69
N VAL A 138 -0.77 1.19 -3.98
CA VAL A 138 -1.57 0.03 -4.40
C VAL A 138 -3.07 0.33 -4.31
N LEU A 139 -3.53 1.04 -3.26
CA LEU A 139 -4.93 1.43 -3.13
C LEU A 139 -5.38 2.37 -4.26
N ILE A 140 -4.54 3.34 -4.63
CA ILE A 140 -4.80 4.25 -5.75
C ILE A 140 -4.86 3.44 -7.06
N ALA A 141 -3.89 2.58 -7.33
CA ALA A 141 -3.85 1.76 -8.54
C ALA A 141 -5.08 0.86 -8.68
N MET A 142 -5.48 0.18 -7.61
CA MET A 142 -6.66 -0.70 -7.58
C MET A 142 -7.96 0.09 -7.79
N THR A 143 -8.07 1.27 -7.16
CA THR A 143 -9.21 2.16 -7.31
C THR A 143 -9.33 2.63 -8.75
N PHE A 144 -8.24 3.17 -9.30
CA PHE A 144 -8.16 3.64 -10.68
C PHE A 144 -8.48 2.52 -11.67
N MET A 145 -7.89 1.33 -11.51
CA MET A 145 -8.17 0.17 -12.36
C MET A 145 -9.66 -0.17 -12.34
N THR A 146 -10.30 -0.18 -11.17
CA THR A 146 -11.73 -0.50 -11.04
C THR A 146 -12.61 0.55 -11.72
N TYR A 147 -12.31 1.83 -11.56
CA TYR A 147 -13.06 2.91 -12.21
C TYR A 147 -12.86 2.93 -13.73
N ALA A 148 -11.64 2.71 -14.22
CA ALA A 148 -11.33 2.72 -15.65
C ALA A 148 -11.85 1.48 -16.38
N THR A 149 -11.72 0.29 -15.78
CA THR A 149 -12.12 -0.97 -16.44
C THR A 149 -13.62 -1.20 -16.48
N ARG A 150 -14.38 -0.70 -15.51
CA ARG A 150 -15.85 -0.86 -15.44
C ARG A 150 -16.59 -0.39 -16.71
N PRO A 151 -16.46 0.87 -17.17
CA PRO A 151 -17.15 1.32 -18.37
C PRO A 151 -16.64 0.58 -19.62
N LEU A 152 -15.33 0.29 -19.69
CA LEU A 152 -14.74 -0.45 -20.81
C LEU A 152 -15.33 -1.86 -20.94
N VAL A 153 -15.47 -2.58 -19.82
CA VAL A 153 -16.08 -3.91 -19.80
C VAL A 153 -17.57 -3.83 -20.12
N ALA A 154 -18.29 -2.83 -19.62
CA ALA A 154 -19.70 -2.63 -19.94
C ALA A 154 -19.92 -2.36 -21.45
N SER A 155 -19.13 -1.46 -22.04
CA SER A 155 -19.17 -1.17 -23.48
C SER A 155 -18.79 -2.40 -24.31
N ARG A 156 -17.75 -3.14 -23.91
CA ARG A 156 -17.35 -4.38 -24.59
C ARG A 156 -18.47 -5.42 -24.57
N ASN A 157 -19.16 -5.59 -23.45
CA ASN A 157 -20.29 -6.52 -23.35
C ASN A 157 -21.45 -6.09 -24.26
N ARG A 158 -21.77 -4.79 -24.33
CA ARG A 158 -22.80 -4.27 -25.23
C ARG A 158 -22.44 -4.49 -26.70
N ILE A 159 -21.21 -4.19 -27.09
CA ILE A 159 -20.70 -4.41 -28.46
C ILE A 159 -20.74 -5.91 -28.80
N ASN A 160 -20.27 -6.78 -27.90
CA ASN A 160 -20.28 -8.22 -28.11
C ASN A 160 -21.69 -8.74 -28.41
N ILE A 161 -22.74 -8.24 -27.74
CA ILE A 161 -24.13 -8.64 -28.01
C ILE A 161 -24.57 -8.25 -29.42
N VAL A 162 -24.30 -7.01 -29.83
CA VAL A 162 -24.67 -6.52 -31.18
C VAL A 162 -23.87 -7.25 -32.27
N THR A 163 -22.58 -7.49 -32.03
CA THR A 163 -21.74 -8.26 -32.95
C THR A 163 -22.22 -9.71 -33.08
N ASP A 164 -22.69 -10.34 -32.00
CA ASP A 164 -23.24 -11.70 -32.04
C ASP A 164 -24.54 -11.76 -32.85
N GLN A 165 -25.41 -10.75 -32.72
CA GLN A 165 -26.61 -10.58 -33.56
C GLN A 165 -26.25 -10.44 -35.04
N ARG A 166 -25.22 -9.63 -35.36
CA ARG A 166 -24.73 -9.46 -36.73
C ARG A 166 -24.24 -10.78 -37.31
N VAL A 167 -23.40 -11.50 -36.57
CA VAL A 167 -22.85 -12.80 -37.01
C VAL A 167 -23.99 -13.78 -37.26
N THR A 168 -24.95 -13.89 -36.34
CA THR A 168 -26.12 -14.76 -36.49
C THR A 168 -26.94 -14.42 -37.74
N LEU A 169 -27.26 -13.13 -37.96
CA LEU A 169 -28.03 -12.71 -39.13
C LEU A 169 -27.30 -12.97 -40.45
N THR A 170 -25.98 -12.75 -40.49
CA THR A 170 -25.18 -13.09 -41.67
C THR A 170 -25.19 -14.59 -41.96
N GLN A 171 -25.16 -15.43 -40.92
CA GLN A 171 -25.24 -16.89 -41.09
C GLN A 171 -26.61 -17.31 -41.63
N GLU A 172 -27.72 -16.79 -41.09
CA GLU A 172 -29.07 -17.04 -41.59
C GLU A 172 -29.24 -16.62 -43.06
N THR A 173 -28.68 -15.46 -43.43
CA THR A 173 -28.75 -14.92 -44.79
C THR A 173 -27.95 -15.79 -45.77
N LEU A 174 -26.77 -16.27 -45.36
CA LEU A 174 -25.94 -17.15 -46.20
C LEU A 174 -26.59 -18.51 -46.42
N GLN A 175 -27.23 -19.08 -45.39
CA GLN A 175 -27.97 -20.34 -45.51
C GLN A 175 -29.17 -20.22 -46.45
N SER A 176 -29.84 -19.06 -46.48
CA SER A 176 -31.01 -18.78 -47.30
C SER A 176 -30.71 -18.01 -48.61
N ILE A 177 -29.44 -17.94 -49.04
CA ILE A 177 -29.00 -17.05 -50.12
C ILE A 177 -29.71 -17.28 -51.46
N ARG A 178 -30.05 -18.54 -51.78
CA ARG A 178 -30.74 -18.88 -53.04
C ARG A 178 -32.16 -18.29 -53.07
N PHE A 179 -32.86 -18.32 -51.94
CA PHE A 179 -34.19 -17.72 -51.82
C PHE A 179 -34.12 -16.20 -51.89
N ALA A 180 -33.17 -15.58 -51.19
CA ALA A 180 -32.98 -14.13 -51.22
C ALA A 180 -32.73 -13.61 -52.65
N LYS A 181 -31.92 -14.33 -53.44
CA LYS A 181 -31.67 -14.01 -54.87
C LYS A 181 -32.89 -14.22 -55.76
N TYR A 182 -33.64 -15.31 -55.56
CA TYR A 182 -34.83 -15.63 -56.37
C TYR A 182 -35.95 -14.60 -56.20
N PHE A 183 -36.19 -14.13 -54.96
CA PHE A 183 -37.23 -13.15 -54.65
C PHE A 183 -36.77 -11.69 -54.70
N GLY A 184 -35.47 -11.41 -54.94
CA GLY A 184 -34.92 -10.05 -54.97
C GLY A 184 -34.88 -9.35 -53.60
N TRP A 185 -34.80 -10.10 -52.50
CA TRP A 185 -34.85 -9.56 -51.13
C TRP A 185 -33.53 -9.02 -50.58
N GLU A 186 -32.51 -8.86 -51.41
CA GLU A 186 -31.17 -8.42 -51.00
C GLU A 186 -31.17 -7.07 -50.26
N GLY A 187 -32.00 -6.12 -50.72
CA GLY A 187 -32.11 -4.80 -50.11
C GLY A 187 -32.63 -4.84 -48.67
N PHE A 188 -33.57 -5.74 -48.35
CA PHE A 188 -34.12 -5.88 -47.00
C PHE A 188 -33.06 -6.39 -46.02
N PHE A 189 -32.27 -7.39 -46.41
CA PHE A 189 -31.18 -7.91 -45.57
C PHE A 189 -30.04 -6.89 -45.43
N GLN A 190 -29.71 -6.16 -46.49
CA GLN A 190 -28.71 -5.09 -46.44
C GLN A 190 -29.12 -3.96 -45.50
N ASP A 191 -30.38 -3.52 -45.55
CA ASP A 191 -30.89 -2.47 -44.67
C ASP A 191 -30.88 -2.93 -43.20
N ARG A 192 -31.29 -4.18 -42.94
CA ARG A 192 -31.25 -4.76 -41.59
C ARG A 192 -29.83 -4.90 -41.04
N LEU A 193 -28.87 -5.33 -41.86
CA LEU A 193 -27.45 -5.36 -41.50
C LEU A 193 -26.88 -3.95 -41.29
N GLY A 194 -27.30 -2.99 -42.11
CA GLY A 194 -26.95 -1.58 -41.98
C GLY A 194 -27.41 -0.99 -40.65
N ASN A 195 -28.66 -1.25 -40.26
CA ASN A 195 -29.24 -0.82 -38.99
C ASN A 195 -28.51 -1.42 -37.78
N ILE A 196 -28.15 -2.72 -37.83
CA ILE A 196 -27.35 -3.37 -36.77
C ILE A 196 -25.95 -2.75 -36.69
N ARG A 197 -25.30 -2.50 -37.82
CA ARG A 197 -23.97 -1.88 -37.86
C ARG A 197 -23.97 -0.44 -37.35
N ALA A 198 -25.03 0.33 -37.64
CA ALA A 198 -25.21 1.67 -37.11
C ALA A 198 -25.39 1.69 -35.57
N SER A 199 -25.84 0.57 -34.99
CA SER A 199 -25.95 0.41 -33.53
C SER A 199 -24.67 -0.07 -32.83
N GLU A 200 -23.61 -0.43 -33.58
CA GLU A 200 -22.29 -0.79 -33.04
C GLU A 200 -21.40 0.44 -32.76
N THR A 201 -21.60 1.54 -33.50
CA THR A 201 -20.87 2.82 -33.40
C THR A 201 -21.56 3.80 -32.47
#